data_AF-A0A956FP59-F1
#
_entry.id   AF-A0A956FP59-F1
#
_cell.length_a   1.000
_cell.length_b   1.000
_cell.length_c   1.000
_cell.angle_alpha   90.00
_cell.angle_beta   90.00
_cell.angle_gamma   90.00
#
_symmetry.space_group_name_H-M   'P 1'
#
loop_
_entity.id
_entity.type
_entity.pdbx_description
1 polymer ?
#
loop_
_entity_poly.entity_id
_entity_poly.type
_entity_poly.pdbx_seq_one_letter_code
_entity_poly.pdbx_strand_id
1 'polypeptide(L)' 'METPTIRAPRGTTLSCKGWQQEAALRMLMNNLDPDVAEDPANLVVYGGTGRAARSWPDYHRIVASLRDLE' A
#
# COMPACT_ATOMS: atom_id res chain seq x y z
N MET A 1 18.19 -0.53 -8.24
CA MET A 1 17.12 -1.46 -7.86
C MET A 1 15.83 -0.87 -8.38
N GLU A 2 15.10 -1.60 -9.22
CA GLU A 2 13.80 -1.14 -9.70
C GLU A 2 12.80 -1.14 -8.55
N THR A 3 12.06 -0.04 -8.39
CA THR A 3 11.03 0.06 -7.37
C THR A 3 9.82 -0.77 -7.81
N PRO A 4 9.30 -1.68 -6.97
CA PRO A 4 8.18 -2.53 -7.36
C PRO A 4 6.96 -1.68 -7.70
N THR A 5 6.31 -1.99 -8.82
CA THR A 5 5.00 -1.42 -9.18
C THR A 5 3.94 -1.99 -8.23
N ILE A 6 3.30 -1.13 -7.45
CA ILE A 6 2.25 -1.53 -6.51
C ILE A 6 0.89 -1.35 -7.17
N ARG A 7 0.00 -2.33 -7.00
CA ARG A 7 -1.42 -2.21 -7.33
C ARG A 7 -2.25 -2.95 -6.28
N ALA A 8 -3.38 -2.37 -5.89
CA ALA A 8 -4.26 -3.00 -4.91
C ALA A 8 -4.85 -4.32 -5.45
N PRO A 9 -4.86 -5.41 -4.66
CA PRO A 9 -5.57 -6.65 -4.98
C PRO A 9 -7.04 -6.38 -5.33
N ARG A 10 -7.56 -7.13 -6.32
CA ARG A 10 -8.93 -7.01 -6.82
C ARG A 10 -9.69 -8.32 -6.61
N GLY A 11 -11.02 -8.25 -6.69
CA GLY A 11 -11.89 -9.41 -6.47
C GLY A 11 -12.12 -9.75 -4.99
N THR A 12 -12.67 -10.93 -4.72
CA THR A 12 -13.16 -11.34 -3.40
C THR A 12 -12.15 -12.17 -2.59
N THR A 13 -11.00 -12.54 -3.16
CA THR A 13 -9.94 -13.28 -2.47
C THR A 13 -9.23 -12.39 -1.47
N LEU A 14 -9.08 -12.85 -0.23
CA LEU A 14 -8.40 -12.13 0.84
C LEU A 14 -6.91 -12.50 0.92
N SER A 15 -6.07 -11.51 1.23
CA SER A 15 -4.67 -11.68 1.64
C SER A 15 -4.48 -11.50 3.15
N CYS A 16 -5.42 -10.83 3.82
CA CYS A 16 -5.52 -10.66 5.27
C CYS A 16 -6.52 -11.64 5.90
N LYS A 17 -6.60 -11.68 7.24
CA LYS A 17 -7.49 -12.57 8.01
C LYS A 17 -8.97 -12.21 7.96
N GLY A 18 -9.32 -11.01 7.48
CA GLY A 18 -10.69 -10.52 7.35
C GLY A 18 -10.81 -9.34 6.38
N TRP A 19 -11.98 -8.72 6.31
CA TRP A 19 -12.23 -7.63 5.37
C TRP A 19 -11.73 -6.28 5.86
N GLN A 20 -11.70 -6.04 7.17
CA GLN A 20 -11.30 -4.76 7.74
C GLN A 20 -9.80 -4.50 7.50
N GLN A 21 -8.95 -5.49 7.77
CA GLN A 21 -7.51 -5.39 7.55
C GLN A 21 -7.19 -5.43 6.04
N GLU A 22 -7.91 -6.27 5.27
CA GLU A 22 -7.78 -6.29 3.80
C GLU A 22 -8.13 -4.94 3.17
N ALA A 23 -9.21 -4.28 3.62
CA ALA A 23 -9.61 -2.98 3.10
C ALA A 23 -8.52 -1.92 3.34
N ALA A 24 -7.94 -1.90 4.54
CA ALA A 24 -6.82 -1.02 4.86
C ALA A 24 -5.60 -1.32 3.98
N LEU A 25 -5.27 -2.59 3.77
CA LEU A 25 -4.17 -3.00 2.89
C LEU A 25 -4.41 -2.55 1.44
N ARG A 26 -5.60 -2.78 0.90
CA ARG A 26 -5.96 -2.38 -0.46
C ARG A 26 -5.93 -0.88 -0.63
N MET A 27 -6.42 -0.11 0.33
CA MET A 27 -6.38 1.35 0.27
C MET A 27 -4.95 1.90 0.36
N LEU A 28 -4.10 1.31 1.22
CA LEU A 28 -2.67 1.64 1.27
C LEU A 28 -1.99 1.38 -0.08
N MET A 29 -2.23 0.22 -0.68
CA MET A 29 -1.66 -0.13 -1.99
C MET A 29 -2.23 0.74 -3.12
N ASN A 30 -3.51 1.11 -3.06
CA ASN A 30 -4.16 1.97 -4.05
C ASN A 30 -3.56 3.38 -4.04
N ASN A 31 -3.20 3.91 -2.87
CA ASN A 31 -2.49 5.19 -2.76
C ASN A 31 -1.12 5.18 -3.46
N LEU A 32 -0.56 4.01 -3.78
CA LEU A 32 0.73 3.85 -4.46
C LEU A 32 0.61 3.23 -5.85
N ASP A 33 -0.62 3.11 -6.38
CA ASP A 33 -0.84 2.68 -7.76
C ASP A 33 -0.29 3.75 -8.72
N PRO A 34 0.50 3.41 -9.75
CA PRO A 34 1.01 4.38 -10.73
C PRO A 34 -0.07 5.21 -11.43
N ASP A 35 -1.30 4.70 -11.51
CA ASP A 35 -2.43 5.42 -12.09
C ASP A 35 -3.09 6.40 -11.08
N VAL A 36 -2.63 6.42 -9.82
CA VAL A 36 -3.20 7.20 -8.70
C VAL A 36 -2.17 8.17 -8.10
N ALA A 37 -0.95 7.69 -7.83
CA ALA A 37 0.09 8.43 -7.15
C ALA A 37 0.89 9.33 -8.10
N GLU A 38 1.26 10.53 -7.63
CA GLU A 38 2.15 11.45 -8.37
C GLU A 38 3.58 10.90 -8.50
N ASP A 39 4.13 10.29 -7.45
CA ASP A 39 5.46 9.66 -7.46
C ASP A 39 5.50 8.44 -6.49
N PRO A 40 4.97 7.29 -6.94
CA PRO A 40 4.88 6.09 -6.10
C PRO A 40 6.25 5.52 -5.74
N ALA A 41 7.29 5.78 -6.54
CA ALA A 41 8.64 5.26 -6.29
C ALA A 41 9.25 5.84 -5.00
N ASN A 42 8.90 7.08 -4.67
CA ASN A 42 9.27 7.76 -3.44
C ASN A 42 8.15 7.76 -2.38
N LEU A 43 7.13 6.91 -2.56
CA LEU A 43 5.95 6.77 -1.70
C LEU A 43 5.03 8.01 -1.68
N VAL A 44 5.23 8.96 -2.59
CA VAL A 44 4.48 10.22 -2.65
C VAL A 44 3.16 10.00 -3.39
N VAL A 45 2.06 10.35 -2.74
CA VAL A 45 0.70 10.23 -3.27
C VAL A 45 0.31 11.51 -3.99
N TYR A 46 0.29 12.63 -3.26
CA TYR A 46 0.01 13.96 -3.79
C TYR A 46 0.48 15.06 -2.83
N GLY A 47 0.42 16.32 -3.26
CA GLY A 47 0.68 17.47 -2.39
C GLY A 47 2.18 17.65 -2.09
N GLY A 48 3.03 17.33 -3.07
CA GLY A 48 4.48 17.52 -3.01
C GLY A 48 5.21 16.47 -2.17
N THR A 49 4.94 16.41 -0.86
CA THR A 49 5.61 15.46 0.07
C THR A 49 4.64 14.59 0.87
N GLY A 50 3.35 14.63 0.54
CA GLY A 50 2.35 13.75 1.13
C GLY A 50 2.61 12.29 0.75
N ARG A 51 3.03 11.47 1.71
CA ARG A 51 3.45 10.07 1.48
C ARG A 51 2.52 9.05 2.14
N ALA A 52 2.36 7.90 1.50
CA ALA A 52 1.57 6.78 2.02
C ALA A 52 2.26 6.05 3.20
N ALA A 53 3.60 6.08 3.23
CA ALA A 53 4.41 5.55 4.32
C ALA A 53 5.69 6.38 4.47
N ARG A 54 6.32 6.32 5.65
CA ARG A 54 7.54 7.10 5.96
C ARG A 54 8.76 6.66 5.14
N SER A 55 8.89 5.36 4.90
CA SER A 55 9.98 4.72 4.18
C SER A 55 9.54 3.37 3.63
N TRP A 56 10.29 2.80 2.69
CA TRP A 56 10.02 1.46 2.15
C TRP A 56 10.02 0.37 3.24
N PRO A 57 10.98 0.33 4.19
CA PRO A 57 10.91 -0.57 5.34
C PRO A 57 9.63 -0.42 6.16
N ASP A 58 9.16 0.81 6.39
CA ASP A 58 7.91 1.04 7.14
C ASP A 58 6.69 0.57 6.35
N TYR A 59 6.66 0.80 5.03
CA TYR A 59 5.61 0.26 4.15
C TYR A 59 5.52 -1.27 4.27
N HIS A 60 6.66 -1.98 4.16
CA HIS A 60 6.68 -3.44 4.28
C HIS A 60 6.24 -3.94 5.66
N ARG A 61 6.62 -3.22 6.73
CA ARG A 61 6.15 -3.51 8.09
C ARG A 61 4.64 -3.34 8.22
N ILE A 62 4.07 -2.25 7.70
CA ILE A 62 2.61 -2.02 7.72
C ILE A 62 1.89 -3.15 6.96
N VAL A 63 2.36 -3.52 5.77
CA VAL A 63 1.78 -4.61 4.98
C VAL A 63 1.82 -5.94 5.74
N ALA A 64 2.95 -6.27 6.36
CA ALA A 64 3.07 -7.49 7.16
C ALA A 64 2.13 -7.46 8.38
N SER A 65 2.11 -6.35 9.12
CA SER A 65 1.22 -6.18 10.28
C SER A 65 -0.26 -6.29 9.90
N LEU A 66 -0.70 -5.71 8.78
CA LEU A 66 -2.08 -5.81 8.32
C LEU A 66 -2.49 -7.24 7.95
N ARG A 67 -1.56 -8.06 7.44
CA ARG A 67 -1.81 -9.47 7.12
C ARG A 67 -1.93 -10.34 8.38
N ASP A 68 -1.18 -9.99 9.42
CA ASP A 68 -1.14 -10.75 10.67
C ASP A 68 -2.16 -10.27 11.73
N LEU A 69 -2.78 -9.10 11.54
CA LEU A 69 -3.76 -8.50 12.45
C LEU A 69 -5.06 -9.34 12.52
N GLU A 70 -5.52 -9.62 13.74
CA GLU A 70 -6.81 -10.27 14.03
C GLU A 70 -7.99 -9.31 13.85
#